data_AF-A0A2H9MMP2-F1
#
_entry.id   AF-A0A2H9MMP2-F1
#
_cell.length_a   1.000
_cell.length_b   1.000
_cell.length_c   1.000
_cell.angle_alpha   90.00
_cell.angle_beta   90.00
_cell.angle_gamma   90.00
#
_symmetry.space_group_name_H-M   'P 1'
#
loop_
_entity.id
_entity.type
_entity.pdbx_description
1 polymer ?
#
loop_
_entity_poly.entity_id
_entity_poly.type
_entity_poly.pdbx_seq_one_letter_code
_entity_poly.pdbx_strand_id
1 'polypeptide(L)'
;MLNSSYIFLYNSHYCVIKNNTIYGYIDVYESSNNKIKYNYILNSDGEGITIKQGSSKNFISDNKIHNHSGYGVHIGLEPEWRGGGYSSTENILFNNEITMNQVGILVRPDANNTVIDSNKICWNLEGDIIVKSNYSIVNLKDN
;
A
#
# COMPACT_ATOMS: atom_id res chain seq x y z
N MET A 1 18.72 0.24 -19.08
CA MET A 1 17.77 -0.56 -18.30
C MET A 1 18.13 -0.43 -16.83
N LEU A 2 17.25 0.14 -16.03
CA LEU A 2 17.37 0.03 -14.57
C LEU A 2 16.78 -1.34 -14.23
N ASN A 3 17.53 -2.18 -13.51
CA ASN A 3 17.04 -3.49 -13.11
C ASN A 3 15.86 -3.32 -12.16
N SER A 4 14.80 -4.07 -12.42
CA SER A 4 13.67 -4.11 -11.50
C SER A 4 14.13 -4.64 -10.13
N SER A 5 13.69 -3.98 -9.07
CA SER A 5 13.96 -4.34 -7.69
C SER A 5 12.64 -4.59 -6.98
N TYR A 6 12.46 -5.79 -6.46
CA TYR A 6 11.25 -6.22 -5.75
C TYR A 6 11.63 -6.59 -4.32
N ILE A 7 10.80 -6.21 -3.35
CA ILE A 7 10.98 -6.60 -1.94
C ILE A 7 9.75 -7.37 -1.47
N PHE A 8 9.98 -8.53 -0.86
CA PHE A 8 8.93 -9.38 -0.33
C PHE A 8 9.09 -9.50 1.18
N LEU A 9 8.02 -9.17 1.91
CA LEU A 9 7.84 -9.56 3.31
C LEU A 9 6.86 -10.74 3.32
N TYR A 10 7.38 -11.94 3.53
CA TYR A 10 6.59 -13.17 3.57
C TYR A 10 6.71 -13.78 4.97
N ASN A 11 5.57 -13.94 5.65
CA ASN A 11 5.52 -14.40 7.05
C ASN A 11 6.53 -13.66 7.95
N SER A 12 6.63 -12.35 7.73
CA SER A 12 7.67 -11.48 8.29
C SER A 12 7.05 -10.44 9.20
N HIS A 13 7.67 -10.24 10.35
CA HIS A 13 7.14 -9.36 11.38
C HIS A 13 8.21 -8.44 11.95
N TYR A 14 7.81 -7.22 12.34
CA TYR A 14 8.69 -6.22 12.94
C TYR A 14 9.89 -5.80 12.05
N CYS A 15 9.79 -6.00 10.74
CA CYS A 15 10.80 -5.58 9.79
C CYS A 15 10.71 -4.08 9.49
N VAL A 16 11.82 -3.50 9.02
CA VAL A 16 11.89 -2.11 8.59
C VAL A 16 12.52 -2.03 7.20
N ILE A 17 11.75 -1.54 6.23
CA ILE A 17 12.22 -1.21 4.89
C ILE A 17 12.30 0.31 4.81
N LYS A 18 13.50 0.87 4.68
CA LYS A 18 13.69 2.33 4.67
C LYS A 18 14.81 2.83 3.79
N ASN A 19 14.67 4.06 3.30
CA ASN A 19 15.69 4.80 2.55
C ASN A 19 16.16 4.09 1.25
N ASN A 20 15.24 3.45 0.54
CA ASN A 20 15.54 2.78 -0.73
C ASN A 20 14.92 3.53 -1.92
N THR A 21 15.57 3.44 -3.07
CA THR A 21 14.94 3.69 -4.38
C THR A 21 14.63 2.33 -5.00
N ILE A 22 13.35 2.05 -5.25
CA ILE A 22 12.84 0.75 -5.68
C ILE A 22 12.17 0.92 -7.03
N TYR A 23 12.82 0.43 -8.09
CA TYR A 23 12.25 0.34 -9.43
C TYR A 23 11.42 -0.94 -9.53
N GLY A 24 10.18 -0.92 -9.04
CA GLY A 24 9.38 -2.13 -8.86
C GLY A 24 8.39 -1.96 -7.72
N TYR A 25 8.22 -2.99 -6.89
CA TYR A 25 7.17 -3.03 -5.88
C TYR A 25 7.60 -3.67 -4.56
N ILE A 26 6.79 -3.45 -3.52
CA ILE A 26 6.88 -4.14 -2.24
C ILE A 26 5.61 -4.97 -2.04
N ASP A 27 5.78 -6.24 -1.72
CA ASP A 27 4.67 -7.15 -1.42
C ASP A 27 4.76 -7.63 0.04
N VAL A 28 3.67 -7.44 0.79
CA VAL A 28 3.53 -7.77 2.21
C VAL A 28 2.46 -8.84 2.34
N TYR A 29 2.91 -10.06 2.64
CA TYR A 29 2.11 -11.28 2.65
C TYR A 29 2.22 -11.98 4.01
N GLU A 30 1.08 -12.27 4.64
CA GLU A 30 1.01 -12.90 5.99
C GLU A 30 1.94 -12.22 7.00
N SER A 31 2.08 -10.90 6.91
CA SER A 31 3.15 -10.14 7.56
C SER A 31 2.58 -9.00 8.39
N SER A 32 3.14 -8.75 9.58
CA SER A 32 2.53 -7.84 10.56
C SER A 32 3.54 -7.00 11.32
N ASN A 33 3.13 -5.81 11.77
CA ASN A 33 3.96 -4.86 12.53
C ASN A 33 5.22 -4.39 11.77
N ASN A 34 5.20 -4.38 10.44
CA ASN A 34 6.33 -3.90 9.65
C ASN A 34 6.24 -2.39 9.42
N LYS A 35 7.40 -1.76 9.16
CA LYS A 35 7.50 -0.34 8.82
C LYS A 35 8.12 -0.17 7.44
N ILE A 36 7.38 0.44 6.53
CA ILE A 36 7.86 0.80 5.19
C ILE A 36 7.91 2.33 5.16
N LYS A 37 9.11 2.92 5.18
CA LYS A 37 9.24 4.38 5.29
C LYS A 37 10.38 5.03 4.54
N TYR A 38 10.18 6.26 4.08
CA TYR A 38 11.21 7.03 3.36
C TYR A 38 11.76 6.31 2.13
N ASN A 39 10.95 5.49 1.47
CA ASN A 39 11.33 4.86 0.21
C ASN A 39 10.78 5.66 -0.97
N TYR A 40 11.48 5.62 -2.09
CA TYR A 40 10.98 6.05 -3.39
C TYR A 40 10.70 4.83 -4.25
N ILE A 41 9.43 4.51 -4.44
CA ILE A 41 8.94 3.32 -5.14
C ILE A 41 8.34 3.81 -6.45
N LEU A 42 8.82 3.29 -7.58
CA LEU A 42 8.44 3.80 -8.88
C LEU A 42 8.50 2.76 -9.99
N ASN A 43 7.71 2.99 -11.04
CA ASN A 43 7.77 2.30 -12.32
C ASN A 43 7.61 0.77 -12.19
N SER A 44 6.47 0.29 -11.69
CA SER A 44 6.10 -1.12 -11.79
C SER A 44 4.96 -1.31 -12.81
N ASP A 45 4.95 -2.48 -13.46
CA ASP A 45 3.86 -2.93 -14.34
C ASP A 45 2.62 -3.44 -13.53
N GLY A 46 2.47 -2.99 -12.28
CA GLY A 46 1.41 -3.41 -11.37
C GLY A 46 1.25 -2.40 -10.23
N GLU A 47 1.15 -2.88 -8.99
CA GLU A 47 1.06 -2.01 -7.82
C GLU A 47 2.42 -1.52 -7.31
N GLY A 48 2.43 -0.45 -6.52
CA GLY A 48 3.62 0.01 -5.80
C GLY A 48 3.85 -0.75 -4.49
N ILE A 49 2.88 -0.71 -3.57
CA ILE A 49 2.88 -1.51 -2.34
C ILE A 49 1.59 -2.32 -2.24
N THR A 50 1.72 -3.62 -2.01
CA THR A 50 0.57 -4.51 -1.77
C THR A 50 0.64 -5.10 -0.36
N ILE A 51 -0.45 -4.98 0.41
CA ILE A 51 -0.66 -5.61 1.72
C ILE A 51 -1.80 -6.60 1.62
N LYS A 52 -1.51 -7.90 1.74
CA LYS A 52 -2.51 -8.95 1.52
C LYS A 52 -2.39 -10.12 2.50
N GLN A 53 -3.38 -11.02 2.44
CA GLN A 53 -3.39 -12.29 3.17
C GLN A 53 -3.21 -12.14 4.69
N GLY A 54 -4.11 -11.41 5.36
CA GLY A 54 -4.07 -11.27 6.82
C GLY A 54 -2.97 -10.36 7.37
N SER A 55 -2.25 -9.65 6.50
CA SER A 55 -1.19 -8.73 6.89
C SER A 55 -1.75 -7.53 7.66
N SER A 56 -1.37 -7.39 8.93
CA SER A 56 -2.02 -6.46 9.85
C SER A 56 -1.01 -5.56 10.59
N LYS A 57 -1.46 -4.39 11.04
CA LYS A 57 -0.64 -3.45 11.84
C LYS A 57 0.64 -2.99 11.13
N ASN A 58 0.66 -2.98 9.80
CA ASN A 58 1.79 -2.44 9.06
C ASN A 58 1.67 -0.92 8.93
N PHE A 59 2.81 -0.23 9.05
CA PHE A 59 2.89 1.22 8.99
C PHE A 59 3.68 1.66 7.76
N ILE A 60 2.97 2.27 6.81
CA ILE A 60 3.53 2.82 5.58
C ILE A 60 3.57 4.33 5.73
N SER A 61 4.76 4.90 5.87
CA SER A 61 4.86 6.36 6.09
C SER A 61 5.96 7.05 5.30
N ASP A 62 5.71 8.30 4.92
CA ASP A 62 6.74 9.16 4.33
C ASP A 62 7.40 8.58 3.06
N ASN A 63 6.69 7.74 2.30
CA ASN A 63 7.17 7.20 1.04
C ASN A 63 6.70 8.07 -0.13
N LYS A 64 7.47 8.02 -1.22
CA LYS A 64 7.06 8.51 -2.54
C LYS A 64 6.72 7.29 -3.40
N ILE A 65 5.48 7.21 -3.89
CA ILE A 65 4.97 6.08 -4.66
C ILE A 65 4.44 6.62 -5.98
N HIS A 66 5.08 6.25 -7.09
CA HIS A 66 4.95 7.02 -8.31
C HIS A 66 4.96 6.19 -9.59
N ASN A 67 4.03 6.48 -10.49
CA ASN A 67 4.05 5.95 -11.86
C ASN A 67 3.99 4.42 -11.92
N HIS A 68 3.05 3.84 -11.17
CA HIS A 68 2.69 2.42 -11.25
C HIS A 68 1.48 2.24 -12.17
N SER A 69 1.51 1.25 -13.06
CA SER A 69 0.41 1.03 -14.01
C SER A 69 -0.88 0.54 -13.34
N GLY A 70 -0.79 0.04 -12.10
CA GLY A 70 -1.92 -0.29 -11.23
C GLY A 70 -2.04 0.68 -10.06
N TYR A 71 -2.16 0.16 -8.84
CA TYR A 71 -2.41 0.97 -7.65
C TYR A 71 -1.12 1.45 -6.98
N GLY A 72 -1.09 2.68 -6.47
CA GLY A 72 0.02 3.13 -5.64
C GLY A 72 0.15 2.25 -4.39
N VAL A 73 -0.94 2.15 -3.61
CA VAL A 73 -1.05 1.19 -2.50
C VAL A 73 -2.34 0.39 -2.59
N HIS A 74 -2.22 -0.93 -2.47
CA HIS A 74 -3.34 -1.88 -2.46
C HIS A 74 -3.36 -2.65 -1.14
N ILE A 75 -4.49 -2.62 -0.43
CA ILE A 75 -4.69 -3.38 0.80
C ILE A 75 -5.89 -4.33 0.65
N GLY A 76 -5.65 -5.60 0.95
CA GLY A 76 -6.61 -6.70 0.87
C GLY A 76 -6.46 -7.54 -0.39
N LEU A 77 -7.38 -8.47 -0.58
CA LEU A 77 -7.38 -9.45 -1.67
C LEU A 77 -8.54 -9.22 -2.63
N GLU A 78 -8.36 -9.73 -3.85
CA GLU A 78 -9.45 -9.90 -4.79
C GLU A 78 -10.53 -10.83 -4.21
N PRO A 79 -11.84 -10.55 -4.40
CA PRO A 79 -12.91 -11.33 -3.81
C PRO A 79 -12.90 -12.82 -4.13
N GLU A 80 -12.36 -13.19 -5.29
CA GLU A 80 -12.21 -14.57 -5.78
C GLU A 80 -11.17 -15.38 -5.01
N TRP A 81 -10.26 -14.74 -4.26
CA TRP A 81 -9.19 -15.40 -3.49
C TRP A 81 -9.57 -15.55 -2.01
N ARG A 82 -10.84 -15.29 -1.64
CA ARG A 82 -11.38 -15.32 -0.28
C ARG A 82 -11.62 -16.73 0.27
N GLY A 83 -10.64 -17.61 0.16
CA GLY A 83 -10.64 -18.96 0.73
C GLY A 83 -10.66 -19.03 2.27
N GLY A 84 -11.37 -18.12 2.95
CA GLY A 84 -11.67 -18.15 4.38
C GLY A 84 -10.69 -17.40 5.28
N GLY A 85 -11.07 -16.19 5.72
CA GLY A 85 -10.67 -15.67 7.04
C GLY A 85 -9.45 -14.72 7.14
N TYR A 86 -8.69 -14.49 6.07
CA TYR A 86 -7.49 -13.66 6.15
C TYR A 86 -7.78 -12.17 5.94
N SER A 87 -8.25 -11.48 6.99
CA SER A 87 -8.46 -10.02 6.94
C SER A 87 -7.19 -9.24 7.29
N SER A 88 -6.76 -8.36 6.37
CA SER A 88 -5.67 -7.41 6.63
C SER A 88 -6.20 -6.24 7.45
N THR A 89 -5.84 -6.11 8.72
CA THR A 89 -6.46 -5.12 9.62
C THR A 89 -5.47 -4.13 10.21
N GLU A 90 -5.97 -2.95 10.60
CA GLU A 90 -5.21 -1.97 11.40
C GLU A 90 -3.93 -1.46 10.69
N ASN A 91 -3.94 -1.45 9.35
CA ASN A 91 -2.84 -0.90 8.58
C ASN A 91 -2.97 0.62 8.49
N ILE A 92 -1.84 1.31 8.57
CA ILE A 92 -1.82 2.77 8.61
C ILE A 92 -0.93 3.29 7.47
N LEU A 93 -1.51 4.16 6.65
CA LEU A 93 -0.84 4.91 5.60
C LEU A 93 -0.78 6.37 6.04
N PHE A 94 0.42 6.88 6.30
CA PHE A 94 0.60 8.22 6.86
C PHE A 94 1.64 9.06 6.10
N ASN A 95 1.29 10.27 5.70
CA ASN A 95 2.24 11.24 5.12
C ASN A 95 3.00 10.71 3.88
N ASN A 96 2.38 9.87 3.06
CA ASN A 96 2.96 9.44 1.79
C ASN A 96 2.59 10.41 0.66
N GLU A 97 3.45 10.50 -0.35
CA GLU A 97 3.17 11.17 -1.63
C GLU A 97 2.91 10.10 -2.70
N ILE A 98 1.67 10.00 -3.18
CA ILE A 98 1.22 8.94 -4.09
C ILE A 98 0.67 9.57 -5.36
N THR A 99 1.37 9.40 -6.49
CA THR A 99 1.09 10.16 -7.71
C THR A 99 1.24 9.36 -8.99
N MET A 100 0.52 9.74 -10.04
CA MET A 100 0.65 9.15 -11.39
C MET A 100 0.42 7.63 -11.45
N ASN A 101 -0.42 7.08 -10.57
CA ASN A 101 -0.83 5.67 -10.64
C ASN A 101 -2.20 5.53 -11.33
N GLN A 102 -2.65 4.32 -11.62
CA GLN A 102 -4.04 4.10 -12.05
C GLN A 102 -5.00 4.56 -10.96
N VAL A 103 -4.83 4.04 -9.74
CA VAL A 103 -5.50 4.54 -8.53
C VAL A 103 -4.44 4.82 -7.47
N GLY A 104 -4.57 5.90 -6.70
CA GLY A 104 -3.62 6.20 -5.63
C GLY A 104 -3.63 5.13 -4.54
N ILE A 105 -4.75 4.97 -3.83
CA ILE A 105 -4.94 3.96 -2.79
C ILE A 105 -6.23 3.16 -3.03
N LEU A 106 -6.14 1.84 -2.94
CA LEU A 106 -7.28 0.93 -2.91
C LEU A 106 -7.30 0.10 -1.63
N VAL A 107 -8.41 0.17 -0.89
CA VAL A 107 -8.68 -0.69 0.27
C VAL A 107 -9.88 -1.60 -0.04
N ARG A 108 -9.63 -2.90 -0.06
CA ARG A 108 -10.62 -3.94 -0.41
C ARG A 108 -11.51 -4.32 0.79
N PRO A 109 -12.67 -4.99 0.56
CA PRO A 109 -13.61 -5.26 1.66
C PRO A 109 -13.12 -6.19 2.77
N ASP A 110 -12.05 -6.94 2.55
CA ASP A 110 -11.38 -7.78 3.54
C ASP A 110 -10.31 -7.02 4.35
N ALA A 111 -10.05 -5.75 4.02
CA ALA A 111 -9.05 -4.91 4.66
C ALA A 111 -9.67 -3.87 5.61
N ASN A 112 -10.08 -4.30 6.81
CA ASN A 112 -10.80 -3.45 7.76
C ASN A 112 -9.88 -2.59 8.64
N ASN A 113 -10.44 -1.54 9.26
CA ASN A 113 -9.72 -0.67 10.21
C ASN A 113 -8.46 -0.04 9.61
N THR A 114 -8.45 0.26 8.30
CA THR A 114 -7.30 0.95 7.68
C THR A 114 -7.39 2.44 7.97
N VAL A 115 -6.28 3.05 8.37
CA VAL A 115 -6.19 4.51 8.54
C VAL A 115 -5.37 5.08 7.38
N ILE A 116 -5.98 5.99 6.62
CA ILE A 116 -5.32 6.77 5.56
C ILE A 116 -5.33 8.22 6.04
N ASP A 117 -4.17 8.71 6.47
CA ASP A 117 -4.08 10.04 7.09
C ASP A 117 -2.92 10.87 6.52
N SER A 118 -3.20 12.14 6.25
CA SER A 118 -2.20 13.14 5.88
C SER A 118 -1.37 12.80 4.62
N ASN A 119 -1.89 11.93 3.75
CA ASN A 119 -1.24 11.57 2.49
C ASN A 119 -1.55 12.62 1.41
N LYS A 120 -0.55 12.96 0.60
CA LYS A 120 -0.71 13.77 -0.62
C LYS A 120 -0.93 12.82 -1.79
N ILE A 121 -2.13 12.80 -2.33
CA ILE A 121 -2.53 11.85 -3.39
C ILE A 121 -3.13 12.68 -4.52
N CYS A 122 -2.49 12.65 -5.68
CA CYS A 122 -2.94 13.44 -6.82
C CYS A 122 -2.42 12.90 -8.15
N TRP A 123 -3.04 13.33 -9.25
CA TRP A 123 -2.65 12.95 -10.61
C TRP A 123 -2.72 11.44 -10.88
N ASN A 124 -3.61 10.72 -10.20
CA ASN A 124 -3.91 9.33 -10.52
C ASN A 124 -5.03 9.27 -11.59
N LEU A 125 -5.01 8.25 -12.44
CA LEU A 125 -5.83 8.20 -13.67
C LEU A 125 -7.33 7.99 -13.40
N GLU A 126 -7.66 7.01 -12.57
CA GLU A 126 -9.03 6.53 -12.33
C GLU A 126 -9.59 6.93 -10.96
N GLY A 127 -8.73 7.41 -10.05
CA GLY A 127 -9.13 7.95 -8.76
C GLY A 127 -7.99 8.03 -7.76
N ASP A 128 -8.12 8.91 -6.77
CA ASP A 128 -7.09 9.06 -5.74
C ASP A 128 -7.24 8.03 -4.62
N ILE A 129 -8.44 7.83 -4.08
CA ILE A 129 -8.71 6.86 -3.00
C ILE A 129 -10.02 6.12 -3.25
N ILE A 130 -9.98 4.79 -3.15
CA ILE A 130 -11.16 3.92 -3.18
C ILE A 130 -11.15 3.05 -1.92
N VAL A 131 -12.17 3.21 -1.06
CA VAL A 131 -12.34 2.40 0.16
C VAL A 131 -13.61 1.57 0.05
N LYS A 132 -13.46 0.25 0.08
CA LYS A 132 -14.56 -0.74 0.05
C LYS A 132 -14.65 -1.57 1.35
N SER A 133 -13.95 -1.15 2.40
CA SER A 133 -13.81 -1.84 3.68
C SER A 133 -14.66 -1.22 4.79
N ASN A 134 -14.78 -1.94 5.91
CA ASN A 134 -15.47 -1.43 7.09
C ASN A 134 -14.50 -0.69 8.03
N TYR A 135 -15.04 0.34 8.70
CA TYR A 135 -14.39 1.08 9.79
C TYR A 135 -13.04 1.75 9.43
N SER A 136 -12.75 1.92 8.15
CA SER A 136 -11.57 2.66 7.71
C SER A 136 -11.78 4.16 7.86
N ILE A 137 -10.70 4.87 8.20
CA ILE A 137 -10.70 6.31 8.41
C ILE A 137 -9.86 6.94 7.29
N VAL A 138 -10.41 7.97 6.64
CA VAL A 138 -9.71 8.75 5.62
C VAL A 138 -9.69 10.21 6.05
N ASN A 139 -8.50 10.69 6.40
CA ASN A 139 -8.23 12.08 6.74
C ASN A 139 -7.30 12.66 5.67
N LEU A 140 -7.83 13.53 4.83
CA LEU A 140 -7.04 14.20 3.81
C LEU A 140 -6.40 15.45 4.39
N LYS A 141 -5.17 15.72 3.96
CA LYS A 141 -4.54 17.01 4.27
C LYS A 141 -5.13 18.06 3.33
N ASP A 142 -5.67 19.14 3.88
CA ASP A 142 -5.99 20.32 3.09
C ASP A 142 -4.69 20.80 2.42
N ASN A 143 -4.71 20.88 1.08
CA ASN A 143 -3.58 21.38 0.29
C ASN A 143 -3.40 22.88 0.49
#